data_AF-A0A8C5PZY7-F1
#
_entry.id   AF-A0A8C5PZY7-F1
#
_cell.length_a   1.000
_cell.length_b   1.000
_cell.length_c   1.000
_cell.angle_alpha   90.00
_cell.angle_beta   90.00
_cell.angle_gamma   90.00
#
_symmetry.space_group_name_H-M   'P 1'
#
loop_
_entity.id
_entity.type
_entity.pdbx_description
1 polymer ?
#
loop_
_entity_poly.entity_id
_entity_poly.type
_entity_poly.pdbx_seq_one_letter_code
_entity_poly.pdbx_strand_id
1 'polypeptide(L)'
;MQEQDSTATAAEPPQTDIYCEHLKKCLMNICRVIQNTNDILCNISHPSVCSEVLLSSRGTDYISEVLEVYRISKRIEGGMRALRVSDDSLWLMLRDIELLWNNLQAFLSLCPYVLQRLPPLSFPVCKSDSRLSDSIQCLQRCCGVCLLGERQDEAGSRDGMLMYRENLYHITCANFWINCVDLNLPVLHCPKICSLCVPEEIQAAQDPTKDI
;
A
#
# COMPACT_ATOMS: atom_id res chain seq x y z
N MET A 1 -37.12 22.98 37.47
CA MET A 1 -37.27 22.18 36.23
C MET A 1 -36.58 22.94 35.11
N GLN A 2 -35.35 22.57 34.81
CA GLN A 2 -34.68 22.72 33.51
C GLN A 2 -33.25 22.18 33.68
N GLU A 3 -33.09 20.90 33.36
CA GLU A 3 -31.80 20.29 33.06
C GLU A 3 -31.34 20.83 31.70
N GLN A 4 -30.16 21.42 31.64
CA GLN A 4 -29.48 21.73 30.38
C GLN A 4 -28.54 20.57 30.06
N ASP A 5 -29.03 19.69 29.20
CA ASP A 5 -28.26 18.61 28.61
C ASP A 5 -27.25 19.22 27.61
N SER A 6 -25.96 19.15 27.96
CA SER A 6 -24.86 19.62 27.13
C SER A 6 -24.33 18.45 26.34
N THR A 7 -24.99 18.13 25.22
CA THR A 7 -24.45 17.19 24.24
C THR A 7 -23.27 17.83 23.51
N ALA A 8 -22.07 17.49 23.95
CA ALA A 8 -20.84 17.78 23.24
C ALA A 8 -20.83 17.03 21.90
N THR A 9 -20.95 17.78 20.80
CA THR A 9 -20.72 17.25 19.45
C THR A 9 -19.24 16.90 19.34
N ALA A 10 -18.90 15.60 19.39
CA ALA A 10 -17.55 15.13 19.12
C ALA A 10 -17.20 15.53 17.68
N ALA A 11 -16.21 16.43 17.53
CA ALA A 11 -15.71 16.81 16.22
C ALA A 11 -15.08 15.59 15.54
N GLU A 12 -15.51 15.28 14.32
CA GLU A 12 -14.89 14.23 13.51
C GLU A 12 -13.41 14.55 13.27
N PRO A 13 -12.50 13.58 13.42
CA PRO A 13 -11.08 13.82 13.23
C PRO A 13 -10.78 14.26 11.78
N PRO A 14 -9.74 15.09 11.56
CA PRO A 14 -9.27 15.45 10.23
C PRO A 14 -9.08 14.21 9.35
N GLN A 15 -9.50 14.27 8.09
CA GLN A 15 -9.37 13.14 7.15
C GLN A 15 -7.92 12.64 7.00
N THR A 16 -6.94 13.53 7.17
CA THR A 16 -5.50 13.21 7.21
C THR A 16 -5.15 12.25 8.36
N ASP A 17 -5.76 12.43 9.53
CA ASP A 17 -5.47 11.63 10.72
C ASP A 17 -5.99 10.19 10.55
N ILE A 18 -7.18 10.02 9.96
CA ILE A 18 -7.77 8.69 9.67
C ILE A 18 -6.85 7.89 8.73
N TYR A 19 -6.33 8.56 7.69
CA TYR A 19 -5.43 7.92 6.74
C TYR A 19 -4.10 7.51 7.37
N CYS A 20 -3.51 8.38 8.19
CA CYS A 20 -2.30 8.05 8.94
C CYS A 20 -2.51 6.82 9.84
N GLU A 21 -3.67 6.71 10.51
CA GLU A 21 -3.99 5.52 11.31
C GLU A 21 -4.14 4.24 10.46
N HIS A 22 -4.76 4.33 9.27
CA HIS A 22 -4.82 3.20 8.33
C HIS A 22 -3.43 2.75 7.88
N LEU A 23 -2.54 3.69 7.58
CA LEU A 23 -1.15 3.38 7.25
C LEU A 23 -0.41 2.74 8.42
N LYS A 24 -0.56 3.27 9.63
CA LYS A 24 0.05 2.69 10.84
C LYS A 24 -0.36 1.24 11.00
N LYS A 25 -1.66 0.95 10.91
CA LYS A 25 -2.19 -0.43 10.97
C LYS A 25 -1.61 -1.32 9.88
N CYS A 26 -1.52 -0.82 8.65
CA CYS A 26 -0.96 -1.57 7.52
C CYS A 26 0.52 -1.89 7.74
N LEU A 27 1.34 -0.88 8.03
CA LEU A 27 2.79 -1.02 8.24
C LEU A 27 3.10 -1.92 9.45
N MET A 28 2.35 -1.78 10.54
CA MET A 28 2.50 -2.66 11.72
C MET A 28 2.29 -4.13 11.37
N ASN A 29 1.29 -4.46 10.56
CA ASN A 29 1.04 -5.84 10.15
C ASN A 29 2.07 -6.32 9.11
N ILE A 30 2.60 -5.45 8.25
CA ILE A 30 3.74 -5.78 7.39
C ILE A 30 4.97 -6.14 8.25
N CYS A 31 5.31 -5.33 9.25
CA CYS A 31 6.37 -5.64 10.21
C CYS A 31 6.17 -7.02 10.82
N ARG A 32 4.95 -7.32 11.27
CA ARG A 32 4.62 -8.60 11.90
C ARG A 32 4.85 -9.80 10.97
N VAL A 33 4.45 -9.71 9.70
CA VAL A 33 4.63 -10.80 8.73
C VAL A 33 6.11 -11.06 8.44
N ILE A 34 6.89 -10.00 8.23
CA ILE A 34 8.33 -10.14 7.94
C ILE A 34 9.09 -10.61 9.19
N GLN A 35 8.80 -10.05 10.37
CA GLN A 35 9.39 -10.48 11.63
C GLN A 35 9.08 -11.96 11.91
N ASN A 36 7.82 -12.38 11.78
CA ASN A 36 7.43 -13.78 11.97
C ASN A 36 8.18 -14.72 11.01
N THR A 37 8.43 -14.26 9.78
CA THR A 37 9.24 -15.02 8.81
C THR A 37 10.69 -15.15 9.27
N ASN A 38 11.32 -14.06 9.72
CA ASN A 38 12.66 -14.10 10.31
C ASN A 38 12.70 -15.07 11.50
N ASP A 39 11.72 -15.00 12.39
CA ASP A 39 11.66 -15.85 13.59
C ASP A 39 11.49 -17.32 13.23
N ILE A 40 10.64 -17.67 12.27
CA ILE A 40 10.46 -19.04 11.79
C ILE A 40 11.79 -19.60 11.28
N LEU A 41 12.48 -18.85 10.42
CA LEU A 41 13.72 -19.31 9.78
C LEU A 41 14.87 -19.42 10.80
N CYS A 42 15.01 -18.45 11.70
CA CYS A 42 16.02 -18.47 12.76
C CYS A 42 15.82 -19.61 13.76
N ASN A 43 14.59 -20.08 13.96
CA ASN A 43 14.29 -21.17 14.89
C ASN A 43 14.51 -22.58 14.29
N ILE A 44 14.87 -22.70 13.01
CA ILE A 44 15.21 -24.00 12.42
C ILE A 44 16.63 -24.40 12.87
N SER A 45 16.71 -25.42 13.73
CA SER A 45 17.96 -25.80 14.43
C SER A 45 19.07 -26.33 13.51
N HIS A 46 18.72 -26.88 12.35
CA HIS A 46 19.66 -27.45 11.40
C HIS A 46 19.62 -26.71 10.06
N PRO A 47 20.74 -26.10 9.61
CA PRO A 47 20.79 -25.37 8.34
C PRO A 47 20.40 -26.21 7.13
N SER A 48 20.69 -27.51 7.13
CA SER A 48 20.29 -28.43 6.06
C SER A 48 18.77 -28.56 5.93
N VAL A 49 18.07 -28.66 7.06
CA VAL A 49 16.60 -28.72 7.11
C VAL A 49 16.01 -27.39 6.64
N CYS A 50 16.61 -26.27 7.05
CA CYS A 50 16.17 -24.95 6.59
C CYS A 50 16.30 -24.82 5.06
N SER A 51 17.44 -25.21 4.49
CA SER A 51 17.65 -25.20 3.05
C SER A 51 16.64 -26.09 2.32
N GLU A 52 16.36 -27.29 2.84
CA GLU A 52 15.36 -28.21 2.26
C GLU A 52 13.96 -27.58 2.24
N VAL A 53 13.54 -26.98 3.37
CA VAL A 53 12.25 -26.29 3.48
C VAL A 53 12.16 -25.15 2.47
N LEU A 54 13.18 -24.29 2.39
CA LEU A 54 13.18 -23.14 1.47
C LEU A 54 13.18 -23.57 -0.01
N LEU A 55 13.83 -24.67 -0.35
CA LEU A 55 13.89 -25.20 -1.73
C LEU A 55 12.64 -25.96 -2.16
N SER A 56 11.78 -26.32 -1.22
CA SER A 56 10.45 -26.88 -1.51
C SER A 56 9.58 -25.86 -2.25
N SER A 57 8.60 -26.34 -3.02
CA SER A 57 7.64 -25.46 -3.71
C SER A 57 6.92 -24.54 -2.70
N ARG A 58 6.39 -25.13 -1.63
CA ARG A 58 5.69 -24.38 -0.57
C ARG A 58 6.58 -23.35 0.13
N GLY A 59 7.85 -23.67 0.38
CA GLY A 59 8.80 -22.73 0.98
C GLY A 59 9.13 -21.58 0.05
N THR A 60 9.40 -21.86 -1.23
CA THR A 60 9.63 -20.82 -2.24
C THR A 60 8.41 -19.93 -2.43
N ASP A 61 7.21 -20.52 -2.52
CA ASP A 61 5.94 -19.79 -2.64
C ASP A 61 5.72 -18.89 -1.41
N TYR A 62 5.93 -19.42 -0.20
CA TYR A 62 5.83 -18.64 1.03
C TYR A 62 6.76 -17.42 1.02
N ILE A 63 8.04 -17.58 0.65
CA ILE A 63 8.98 -16.46 0.56
C ILE A 63 8.57 -15.47 -0.55
N SER A 64 8.01 -15.95 -1.66
CA SER A 64 7.46 -15.09 -2.72
C SER A 64 6.27 -14.26 -2.24
N GLU A 65 5.40 -14.81 -1.39
CA GLU A 65 4.30 -14.04 -0.78
C GLU A 65 4.81 -13.01 0.24
N VAL A 66 5.81 -13.36 1.06
CA VAL A 66 6.45 -12.40 1.98
C VAL A 66 7.13 -11.26 1.21
N LEU A 67 7.75 -11.58 0.07
CA LEU A 67 8.32 -10.59 -0.85
C LEU A 67 7.23 -9.62 -1.39
N GLU A 68 6.04 -10.12 -1.71
CA GLU A 68 4.94 -9.25 -2.14
C GLU A 68 4.45 -8.35 -1.01
N VAL A 69 4.39 -8.86 0.22
CA VAL A 69 4.09 -8.05 1.42
C VAL A 69 5.11 -6.93 1.61
N TYR A 70 6.39 -7.19 1.39
CA TYR A 70 7.42 -6.16 1.40
C TYR A 70 7.26 -5.16 0.23
N ARG A 71 6.86 -5.59 -0.97
CA ARG A 71 6.54 -4.64 -2.06
C ARG A 71 5.39 -3.71 -1.73
N ILE A 72 4.42 -4.15 -0.93
CA ILE A 72 3.34 -3.27 -0.44
C ILE A 72 3.91 -2.13 0.40
N SER A 73 4.89 -2.39 1.29
CA SER A 73 5.52 -1.31 2.07
C SER A 73 6.20 -0.30 1.17
N LYS A 74 6.84 -0.75 0.08
CA LYS A 74 7.46 0.13 -0.91
C LYS A 74 6.46 0.96 -1.71
N ARG A 75 5.29 0.39 -2.03
CA ARG A 75 4.19 1.16 -2.62
C ARG A 75 3.69 2.22 -1.64
N ILE A 76 3.52 1.87 -0.37
CA ILE A 76 3.12 2.82 0.69
C ILE A 76 4.14 3.94 0.85
N GLU A 77 5.43 3.61 0.90
CA GLU A 77 6.53 4.57 0.94
C GLU A 77 6.48 5.55 -0.24
N GLY A 78 6.25 5.03 -1.46
CA GLY A 78 6.05 5.86 -2.65
C GLY A 78 4.82 6.76 -2.56
N GLY A 79 3.69 6.23 -2.09
CA GLY A 79 2.45 6.99 -1.90
C GLY A 79 2.59 8.10 -0.87
N MET A 80 3.27 7.82 0.25
CA MET A 80 3.58 8.81 1.28
C MET A 80 4.46 9.94 0.73
N ARG A 81 5.44 9.64 -0.13
CA ARG A 81 6.25 10.67 -0.82
C ARG A 81 5.39 11.51 -1.74
N ALA A 82 4.54 10.88 -2.55
CA ALA A 82 3.69 11.56 -3.52
C ALA A 82 2.73 12.55 -2.83
N LEU A 83 2.14 12.15 -1.71
CA LEU A 83 1.25 13.00 -0.92
C LEU A 83 1.95 13.87 0.13
N ARG A 84 3.29 13.85 0.21
CA ARG A 84 4.08 14.61 1.19
C ARG A 84 3.64 14.38 2.65
N VAL A 85 3.36 13.13 3.00
CA VAL A 85 2.98 12.74 4.37
C VAL A 85 4.14 12.99 5.33
N SER A 86 3.89 13.76 6.40
CA SER A 86 4.92 14.24 7.34
C SER A 86 4.85 13.60 8.73
N ASP A 87 4.14 12.48 8.90
CA ASP A 87 4.10 11.75 10.18
C ASP A 87 5.39 10.92 10.36
N ASP A 88 6.25 11.36 11.29
CA ASP A 88 7.55 10.73 11.56
C ASP A 88 7.43 9.27 12.03
N SER A 89 6.33 8.90 12.70
CA SER A 89 6.14 7.53 13.20
C SER A 89 5.95 6.55 12.05
N LEU A 90 5.27 6.96 10.98
CA LEU A 90 5.13 6.19 9.74
C LEU A 90 6.48 5.95 9.07
N TRP A 91 7.29 6.99 8.97
CA TRP A 91 8.63 6.91 8.39
C TRP A 91 9.56 6.03 9.23
N LEU A 92 9.44 6.08 10.56
CA LEU A 92 10.16 5.20 11.47
C LEU A 92 9.79 3.72 11.24
N MET A 93 8.51 3.40 11.12
CA MET A 93 8.07 2.02 10.84
C MET A 93 8.56 1.52 9.47
N LEU A 94 8.57 2.38 8.44
CA LEU A 94 9.14 2.03 7.14
C LEU A 94 10.63 1.67 7.25
N ARG A 95 11.40 2.44 8.03
CA ARG A 95 12.80 2.12 8.30
C ARG A 95 12.95 0.79 9.03
N ASP A 96 12.09 0.49 9.99
CA ASP A 96 12.13 -0.78 10.72
C ASP A 96 11.81 -1.96 9.79
N ILE A 97 10.86 -1.79 8.86
CA ILE A 97 10.58 -2.77 7.80
C ILE A 97 11.82 -3.01 6.93
N GLU A 98 12.58 -1.97 6.55
CA GLU A 98 13.82 -2.15 5.80
C GLU A 98 14.83 -3.00 6.57
N LEU A 99 14.97 -2.78 7.88
CA LEU A 99 15.89 -3.56 8.72
C LEU A 99 15.47 -5.03 8.77
N LEU A 100 14.17 -5.30 8.96
CA LEU A 100 13.63 -6.67 8.96
C LEU A 100 13.82 -7.36 7.62
N TRP A 101 13.59 -6.64 6.53
CA TRP A 101 13.77 -7.15 5.17
C TRP A 101 15.25 -7.44 4.87
N ASN A 102 16.15 -6.53 5.21
CA ASN A 102 17.59 -6.72 5.01
C ASN A 102 18.13 -7.93 5.79
N ASN A 103 17.63 -8.16 7.01
CA ASN A 103 17.95 -9.36 7.77
C ASN A 103 17.47 -10.63 7.03
N LEU A 104 16.22 -10.64 6.57
CA LEU A 104 15.68 -11.75 5.80
C LEU A 104 16.47 -12.00 4.52
N GLN A 105 16.82 -10.94 3.78
CA GLN A 105 17.64 -11.05 2.57
C GLN A 105 19.03 -11.60 2.87
N ALA A 106 19.67 -11.15 3.95
CA ALA A 106 20.97 -11.67 4.36
C ALA A 106 20.87 -13.17 4.65
N PHE A 107 19.82 -13.62 5.35
CA PHE A 107 19.58 -15.04 5.57
C PHE A 107 19.36 -15.80 4.26
N LEU A 108 18.50 -15.31 3.37
CA LEU A 108 18.21 -15.95 2.08
C LEU A 108 19.44 -15.99 1.15
N SER A 109 20.39 -15.06 1.30
CA SER A 109 21.65 -15.07 0.54
C SER A 109 22.52 -16.30 0.81
N LEU A 110 22.32 -16.96 1.97
CA LEU A 110 22.94 -18.25 2.28
C LEU A 110 22.35 -19.41 1.45
N CYS A 111 21.20 -19.19 0.80
CA CYS A 111 20.54 -20.14 -0.09
C CYS A 111 20.31 -19.52 -1.50
N PRO A 112 21.37 -19.33 -2.32
CA PRO A 112 21.29 -18.58 -3.57
C PRO A 112 20.24 -19.08 -4.58
N TYR A 113 19.97 -20.39 -4.58
CA TYR A 113 18.96 -21.00 -5.45
C TYR A 113 17.53 -20.52 -5.16
N VAL A 114 17.23 -20.16 -3.91
CA VAL A 114 15.91 -19.60 -3.54
C VAL A 114 15.76 -18.23 -4.17
N LEU A 115 16.78 -17.36 -4.03
CA LEU A 115 16.77 -16.02 -4.62
C LEU A 115 16.62 -16.03 -6.14
N GLN A 116 17.20 -17.02 -6.84
CA GLN A 116 17.05 -17.17 -8.29
C GLN A 116 15.63 -17.53 -8.72
N ARG A 117 14.82 -18.13 -7.85
CA ARG A 117 13.42 -18.50 -8.12
C ARG A 117 12.43 -17.39 -7.75
N LEU A 118 12.85 -16.44 -6.92
CA LEU A 118 11.99 -15.35 -6.51
C LEU A 118 11.81 -14.35 -7.66
N PRO A 119 10.61 -13.78 -7.82
CA PRO A 119 10.42 -12.68 -8.76
C PRO A 119 11.37 -11.52 -8.41
N PRO A 120 11.97 -10.84 -9.41
CA PRO A 120 12.94 -9.79 -9.14
C PRO A 120 12.35 -8.66 -8.28
N LEU A 121 13.18 -8.07 -7.44
CA LEU A 121 12.85 -6.82 -6.73
C LEU A 121 12.93 -5.65 -7.71
N SER A 122 11.94 -5.54 -8.59
CA SER A 122 11.71 -4.30 -9.34
C SER A 122 10.96 -3.34 -8.44
N PHE A 123 11.69 -2.44 -7.77
CA PHE A 123 11.04 -1.33 -7.10
C PHE A 123 10.63 -0.30 -8.14
N PRO A 124 9.39 0.17 -8.06
CA PRO A 124 8.99 1.32 -8.81
C PRO A 124 9.86 2.52 -8.47
N VAL A 125 10.62 3.02 -9.44
CA VAL A 125 10.93 4.44 -9.45
C VAL A 125 9.62 5.10 -9.82
N CYS A 126 8.99 5.79 -8.87
CA CYS A 126 7.98 6.78 -9.23
C CYS A 126 8.71 7.80 -10.09
N LYS A 127 8.68 7.63 -11.42
CA LYS A 127 8.94 8.74 -12.31
C LYS A 127 7.80 9.70 -11.99
N SER A 128 8.08 10.65 -11.10
CA SER A 128 7.29 11.86 -11.03
C SER A 128 7.30 12.38 -12.45
N ASP A 129 6.22 12.14 -13.18
CA ASP A 129 6.07 12.72 -14.50
C ASP A 129 6.17 14.21 -14.24
N SER A 130 7.30 14.80 -14.66
CA SER A 130 7.71 16.16 -14.37
C SER A 130 6.83 17.19 -15.08
N ARG A 131 5.65 16.77 -15.53
CA ARG A 131 4.62 17.52 -16.22
C ARG A 131 3.36 17.76 -15.38
N LEU A 132 3.24 17.15 -14.19
CA LEU A 132 2.20 17.49 -13.21
C LEU A 132 2.83 18.25 -12.04
N SER A 133 3.31 19.45 -12.34
CA SER A 133 3.52 20.50 -11.34
C SER A 133 2.22 20.76 -10.59
N ASP A 134 2.26 20.73 -9.24
CA ASP A 134 1.25 21.27 -8.31
C ASP A 134 -0.22 20.86 -8.51
N SER A 135 -0.50 19.83 -9.31
CA SER A 135 -1.86 19.34 -9.53
C SER A 135 -2.25 18.42 -8.37
N ILE A 136 -3.29 18.81 -7.63
CA ILE A 136 -3.86 18.02 -6.51
C ILE A 136 -4.09 16.58 -6.98
N GLN A 137 -3.41 15.62 -6.36
CA GLN A 137 -3.60 14.20 -6.68
C GLN A 137 -5.02 13.78 -6.25
N CYS A 138 -5.81 13.30 -7.21
CA CYS A 138 -7.16 12.81 -6.93
C CYS A 138 -7.08 11.45 -6.21
N LEU A 139 -7.34 11.44 -4.91
CA LEU A 139 -7.30 10.22 -4.09
C LEU A 139 -8.27 9.13 -4.57
N GLN A 140 -9.36 9.48 -5.27
CA GLN A 140 -10.27 8.48 -5.85
C GLN A 140 -9.63 7.67 -6.98
N ARG A 141 -8.56 8.17 -7.60
CA ARG A 141 -7.80 7.44 -8.63
C ARG A 141 -6.63 6.63 -8.04
N CYS A 142 -6.47 6.66 -6.73
CA CYS A 142 -5.38 6.00 -6.03
C CYS A 142 -5.86 4.74 -5.32
N CYS A 143 -4.95 3.80 -5.15
CA CYS A 143 -5.16 2.63 -4.32
C CYS A 143 -5.45 3.04 -2.87
N GLY A 144 -6.52 2.50 -2.30
CA GLY A 144 -7.00 2.80 -0.94
C GLY A 144 -6.01 2.50 0.18
N VAL A 145 -5.03 1.63 -0.10
CA VAL A 145 -4.04 1.16 0.87
C VAL A 145 -2.70 1.88 0.70
N CYS A 146 -2.20 1.99 -0.54
CA CYS A 146 -0.84 2.48 -0.80
C CYS A 146 -0.78 3.87 -1.45
N LEU A 147 -1.92 4.50 -1.74
CA LEU A 147 -2.07 5.82 -2.38
C LEU A 147 -1.51 5.98 -3.79
N LEU A 148 -1.02 4.92 -4.41
CA LEU A 148 -0.53 4.99 -5.79
C LEU A 148 -1.65 4.59 -6.75
N GLY A 149 -1.71 5.28 -7.90
CA GLY A 149 -2.65 4.96 -8.98
C GLY A 149 -2.22 3.74 -9.81
N GLU A 150 -3.02 3.45 -10.85
CA GLU A 150 -2.72 2.39 -11.81
C GLU A 150 -1.45 2.76 -12.60
N ARG A 151 -0.62 1.76 -12.88
CA ARG A 151 0.60 1.94 -13.67
C ARG A 151 0.27 1.72 -15.13
N GLN A 152 0.69 2.63 -15.99
CA GLN A 152 1.00 2.31 -17.40
C GLN A 152 2.46 1.88 -17.48
N ASP A 153 2.79 0.71 -16.94
CA ASP A 153 4.10 0.10 -17.20
C ASP A 153 3.94 -0.93 -18.33
N GLU A 154 4.55 -0.67 -19.48
CA GLU A 154 4.58 -1.48 -20.73
C GLU A 154 5.19 -2.89 -20.57
N ALA A 155 5.42 -3.37 -19.35
CA ALA A 155 6.11 -4.62 -19.08
C ALA A 155 5.49 -5.39 -17.89
N GLY A 156 4.30 -5.94 -18.11
CA GLY A 156 3.86 -7.21 -17.50
C GLY A 156 3.78 -7.30 -15.97
N SER A 157 3.73 -6.17 -15.25
CA SER A 157 3.52 -6.19 -13.80
C SER A 157 2.10 -6.63 -13.48
N ARG A 158 1.94 -7.70 -12.70
CA ARG A 158 0.67 -8.33 -12.30
C ARG A 158 -0.19 -7.49 -11.34
N ASP A 159 0.06 -6.20 -11.22
CA ASP A 159 -0.61 -5.37 -10.22
C ASP A 159 -1.81 -4.66 -10.84
N GLY A 160 -2.78 -5.47 -11.27
CA GLY A 160 -4.07 -4.95 -11.69
C GLY A 160 -4.76 -4.21 -10.55
N MET A 161 -5.59 -3.24 -10.91
CA MET A 161 -6.48 -2.57 -9.96
C MET A 161 -7.84 -3.27 -9.92
N LEU A 162 -8.46 -3.32 -8.75
CA LEU A 162 -9.86 -3.68 -8.57
C LEU A 162 -10.62 -2.50 -7.98
N MET A 163 -11.91 -2.42 -8.30
CA MET A 163 -12.82 -1.44 -7.72
C MET A 163 -13.73 -2.13 -6.69
N TYR A 164 -13.82 -1.56 -5.49
CA TYR A 164 -14.72 -2.02 -4.45
C TYR A 164 -15.32 -0.81 -3.72
N ARG A 165 -16.66 -0.73 -3.70
CA ARG A 165 -17.40 0.42 -3.13
C ARG A 165 -16.84 1.77 -3.58
N GLU A 166 -16.68 1.95 -4.89
CA GLU A 166 -16.18 3.20 -5.51
C GLU A 166 -14.72 3.57 -5.17
N ASN A 167 -13.99 2.68 -4.50
CA ASN A 167 -12.57 2.85 -4.20
C ASN A 167 -11.74 1.89 -5.05
N LEU A 168 -10.56 2.35 -5.47
CA LEU A 168 -9.60 1.54 -6.22
C LEU A 168 -8.60 0.90 -5.27
N TYR A 169 -8.15 -0.31 -5.59
CA TYR A 169 -7.10 -1.00 -4.85
C TYR A 169 -6.25 -1.82 -5.81
N HIS A 170 -4.92 -1.80 -5.63
CA HIS A 170 -4.10 -2.86 -6.21
C HIS A 170 -4.57 -4.20 -5.66
N ILE A 171 -4.72 -5.21 -6.52
CA ILE A 171 -5.21 -6.54 -6.12
C ILE A 171 -4.40 -7.09 -4.94
N THR A 172 -3.07 -6.94 -4.99
CA THR A 172 -2.14 -7.39 -3.95
C THR A 172 -2.30 -6.61 -2.64
N CYS A 173 -2.50 -5.30 -2.70
CA CYS A 173 -2.76 -4.45 -1.54
C CYS A 173 -4.09 -4.83 -0.86
N ALA A 174 -5.16 -5.04 -1.64
CA ALA A 174 -6.45 -5.48 -1.10
C ALA A 174 -6.36 -6.87 -0.46
N ASN A 175 -5.67 -7.79 -1.14
CA ASN A 175 -5.46 -9.15 -0.64
C ASN A 175 -4.72 -9.15 0.71
N PHE A 176 -3.62 -8.40 0.81
CA PHE A 176 -2.90 -8.28 2.07
C PHE A 176 -3.77 -7.65 3.16
N TRP A 177 -4.49 -6.57 2.85
CA TRP A 177 -5.31 -5.89 3.83
C TRP A 177 -6.36 -6.84 4.45
N ILE A 178 -7.10 -7.54 3.60
CA ILE A 178 -8.17 -8.45 4.05
C ILE A 178 -7.61 -9.62 4.87
N ASN A 179 -6.46 -10.17 4.48
CA ASN A 179 -5.89 -11.34 5.14
C ASN A 179 -5.06 -11.01 6.38
N CYS A 180 -4.53 -9.79 6.50
CA CYS A 180 -3.54 -9.47 7.53
C CYS A 180 -3.84 -8.20 8.35
N VAL A 181 -4.80 -7.36 7.95
CA VAL A 181 -5.05 -6.06 8.60
C VAL A 181 -6.48 -5.97 9.14
N ASP A 182 -7.48 -5.96 8.27
CA ASP A 182 -8.90 -5.85 8.63
C ASP A 182 -9.77 -6.41 7.49
N LEU A 183 -10.94 -6.98 7.83
CA LEU A 183 -11.90 -7.47 6.84
C LEU A 183 -12.51 -6.34 5.99
N ASN A 184 -12.50 -5.11 6.50
CA ASN A 184 -13.01 -3.94 5.81
C ASN A 184 -11.87 -3.16 5.17
N LEU A 185 -11.90 -3.06 3.84
CA LEU A 185 -10.95 -2.25 3.09
C LEU A 185 -11.04 -0.76 3.48
N PRO A 186 -9.89 -0.04 3.52
CA PRO A 186 -9.85 1.36 3.92
C PRO A 186 -10.45 2.20 2.80
N VAL A 187 -11.27 3.18 3.16
CA VAL A 187 -11.91 4.10 2.21
C VAL A 187 -11.09 5.38 2.12
N LEU A 188 -10.71 5.77 0.90
CA LEU A 188 -10.09 7.07 0.65
C LEU A 188 -11.16 8.09 0.30
N HIS A 189 -11.33 9.06 1.19
CA HIS A 189 -12.15 10.22 0.91
C HIS A 189 -11.29 11.28 0.23
N CYS A 190 -11.72 11.73 -0.95
CA CYS A 190 -11.07 12.88 -1.57
C CYS A 190 -11.45 14.16 -0.79
N PRO A 191 -10.52 15.12 -0.63
CA PRO A 191 -10.88 16.43 -0.12
C PRO A 191 -12.00 17.05 -0.98
N LYS A 192 -12.97 17.73 -0.34
CA LYS A 192 -14.17 18.28 -1.00
C LYS A 192 -13.91 19.23 -2.17
N ILE A 193 -12.66 19.67 -2.38
CA ILE A 193 -12.23 20.65 -3.41
C ILE A 193 -11.37 19.97 -4.49
N CYS A 194 -11.49 18.66 -4.68
CA CYS A 194 -10.78 18.02 -5.80
C CYS A 194 -11.44 18.37 -7.13
N SER A 195 -10.81 19.25 -7.91
CA SER A 195 -11.25 19.66 -9.25
C SER A 195 -11.29 18.51 -10.26
N LEU A 196 -10.63 17.39 -9.95
CA LEU A 196 -10.59 16.16 -10.75
C LEU A 196 -11.71 15.16 -10.40
N CYS A 197 -12.48 15.42 -9.34
CA CYS A 197 -13.63 14.60 -8.93
C CYS A 197 -14.96 15.06 -9.57
N VAL A 198 -14.94 16.08 -10.43
CA VAL A 198 -16.13 16.51 -11.15
C VAL A 198 -16.47 15.45 -12.21
N PRO A 199 -17.68 14.87 -12.20
CA PRO A 199 -18.11 13.95 -13.26
C PRO A 199 -18.03 14.65 -14.63
N GLU A 200 -17.54 13.95 -15.66
CA GLU A 200 -17.46 14.45 -17.05
C GLU A 200 -18.82 14.86 -17.65
N GLU A 201 -19.93 14.69 -16.94
CA GLU A 201 -21.29 14.95 -17.44
C GLU A 201 -21.68 16.44 -17.53
N ILE A 202 -20.86 17.39 -17.06
CA ILE A 202 -21.18 18.84 -17.15
C ILE A 202 -20.52 19.54 -18.35
N GLN A 203 -19.55 18.91 -19.04
CA GLN A 203 -18.95 19.50 -20.24
C GLN A 203 -19.76 19.32 -21.53
N ALA A 204 -20.77 18.46 -21.54
CA ALA A 204 -21.67 18.28 -22.68
C ALA A 204 -22.87 19.27 -22.70
N ALA A 205 -23.05 20.06 -21.63
CA ALA A 205 -24.23 20.94 -21.49
C ALA A 205 -23.95 22.43 -21.78
N GLN A 206 -22.78 22.79 -22.34
CA GLN A 206 -22.40 24.19 -22.60
C GLN A 206 -21.95 24.49 -24.04
N ASP A 207 -22.41 23.75 -25.05
CA ASP A 207 -22.32 24.22 -26.45
C ASP A 207 -23.69 24.63 -27.00
N PRO A 208 -24.14 25.89 -26.79
CA PRO A 208 -25.33 26.43 -27.44
C PRO A 208 -24.93 27.19 -28.71
N THR A 209 -24.18 26.57 -29.64
CA THR A 209 -23.89 27.20 -30.95
C THR A 209 -23.74 26.18 -32.09
N LYS A 210 -24.78 25.36 -32.29
CA LYS A 210 -25.08 24.75 -33.60
C LYS A 210 -26.58 24.75 -33.83
N ASP A 211 -27.11 25.92 -34.12
CA ASP A 211 -28.30 26.10 -34.96
C ASP A 211 -28.37 27.58 -35.33
N ILE A 212 -27.92 27.88 -36.56
CA ILE A 212 -28.34 28.90 -37.54
C ILE A 212 -27.25 29.00 -38.62
#